data_AF-A0A817NJ36-F1
#
_entry.id   AF-A0A817NJ36-F1
#
_cell.length_a   1.000
_cell.length_b   1.000
_cell.length_c   1.000
_cell.angle_alpha   90.00
_cell.angle_beta   90.00
_cell.angle_gamma   90.00
#
_symmetry.space_group_name_H-M   'P 1'
#
loop_
_entity.id
_entity.type
_entity.pdbx_description
1 polymer ?
#
loop_
_entity_poly.entity_id
_entity_poly.type
_entity_poly.pdbx_seq_one_letter_code
_entity_poly.pdbx_strand_id
1 'polypeptide(L)'
;MDVNAPFGGVNIIFFGDYLQYSPVLDKPLYHSYALAQQHNERQIEMQRAQKIISQSNCVVKLNQQMWTKDARYLELLTRLRDGKSTAENYQLLCTRVIGAPNLEISLQQEPWNKVC
;
A
#
# COMPACT_ATOMS: atom_id res chain seq x y z
N MET A 1 5.22 28.63 18.04
CA MET A 1 5.50 27.23 17.71
C MET A 1 5.92 26.58 19.01
N ASP A 2 5.19 25.56 19.48
CA ASP A 2 5.57 24.88 20.72
C ASP A 2 6.63 23.84 20.38
N VAL A 3 7.88 24.15 20.74
CA VAL A 3 9.05 23.29 20.45
C VAL A 3 9.00 21.95 21.18
N ASN A 4 8.14 21.82 22.19
CA ASN A 4 7.96 20.58 22.94
C ASN A 4 6.79 19.74 22.42
N ALA A 5 5.90 20.33 21.62
CA ALA A 5 4.78 19.62 21.03
C ALA A 5 5.22 18.82 19.77
N PRO A 6 4.64 17.63 19.53
CA PRO A 6 4.82 16.93 18.25
C PRO A 6 4.52 17.86 17.08
N PHE A 7 5.39 17.84 16.05
CA PHE A 7 5.26 18.69 14.87
C PHE A 7 5.13 20.19 15.17
N GLY A 8 5.65 20.67 16.30
CA GLY A 8 5.58 22.10 16.67
C GLY A 8 4.18 22.57 17.08
N GLY A 9 3.26 21.63 17.36
CA GLY A 9 1.85 21.90 17.65
C GLY A 9 0.95 21.97 16.40
N VAL A 10 1.45 21.57 15.23
CA VAL A 10 0.67 21.53 13.98
C VAL A 10 -0.19 20.26 13.96
N ASN A 11 -1.46 20.42 13.55
CA ASN A 11 -2.34 19.28 13.28
C ASN A 11 -1.91 18.58 11.99
N ILE A 12 -1.48 17.33 12.09
CA ILE A 12 -1.04 16.52 10.97
C ILE A 12 -2.03 15.37 10.73
N ILE A 13 -2.39 15.16 9.48
CA ILE A 13 -3.19 14.01 9.03
C ILE A 13 -2.35 13.19 8.06
N PHE A 14 -2.07 11.94 8.43
CA PHE A 14 -1.46 10.96 7.56
C PHE A 14 -2.53 10.08 6.92
N PHE A 15 -2.43 9.86 5.62
CA PHE A 15 -3.29 8.93 4.89
C PHE A 15 -2.44 8.11 3.94
N GLY A 16 -2.85 6.86 3.71
CA GLY A 16 -2.15 5.95 2.83
C GLY A 16 -2.34 4.51 3.25
N ASP A 17 -1.63 3.64 2.55
CA ASP A 17 -1.68 2.21 2.74
C ASP A 17 -0.28 1.62 2.65
N TYR A 18 0.28 1.31 3.82
CA TYR A 18 1.66 0.84 3.94
C TYR A 18 1.91 -0.55 3.33
N LEU A 19 0.86 -1.29 2.96
CA LEU A 19 1.01 -2.58 2.27
C LEU A 19 1.09 -2.44 0.74
N GLN A 20 0.82 -1.26 0.17
CA GLN A 20 0.85 -1.07 -1.29
C GLN A 20 2.27 -0.86 -1.82
N TYR A 21 2.98 0.15 -1.31
CA TYR A 21 4.32 0.48 -1.77
C TYR A 21 5.25 0.76 -0.60
N SER A 22 6.43 0.14 -0.65
CA SER A 22 7.54 0.52 0.22
C SER A 22 8.29 1.71 -0.37
N PRO A 23 8.96 2.53 0.46
CA PRO A 23 9.85 3.58 -0.02
C PRO A 23 10.90 3.04 -1.01
N VAL A 24 11.19 3.80 -2.07
CA VAL A 24 12.20 3.43 -3.07
C VAL A 24 13.60 3.70 -2.50
N LEU A 25 14.45 2.68 -2.48
CA LEU A 25 15.84 2.76 -1.95
C LEU A 25 15.93 3.25 -0.49
N ASP A 26 14.84 3.10 0.27
CA ASP A 26 14.77 3.40 1.71
C ASP A 26 13.98 2.34 2.46
N LYS A 27 13.96 2.47 3.79
CA LYS A 27 13.25 1.60 4.70
C LYS A 27 11.93 2.26 5.13
N PRO A 28 10.84 1.49 5.26
CA PRO A 28 9.61 2.02 5.80
C PRO A 28 9.76 2.41 7.27
N LEU A 29 8.91 3.31 7.74
CA LEU A 29 8.94 3.79 9.12
C LEU A 29 8.68 2.69 10.16
N TYR A 30 7.97 1.62 9.81
CA TYR A 30 7.77 0.46 10.69
C TYR A 30 8.91 -0.57 10.61
N HIS A 31 10.02 -0.26 9.94
CA HIS A 31 11.17 -1.16 9.89
C HIS A 31 11.87 -1.23 11.25
N SER A 32 11.90 -2.42 11.83
CA SER A 32 12.67 -2.69 13.05
C SER A 32 14.16 -2.71 12.74
N TYR A 33 14.93 -1.91 13.45
CA TYR A 33 16.39 -2.01 13.43
C TYR A 33 16.85 -2.96 14.54
N ALA A 34 17.81 -3.83 14.21
CA ALA A 34 18.54 -4.55 15.25
C ALA A 34 19.27 -3.53 16.15
N LEU A 35 19.44 -3.89 17.42
CA LEU A 35 20.25 -3.13 18.37
C LEU A 35 21.72 -3.18 17.91
N ALA A 36 22.10 -2.25 17.05
CA ALA A 36 23.47 -2.06 16.62
C ALA A 36 24.22 -1.26 17.70
N GLN A 37 25.48 -1.63 17.98
CA GLN A 37 26.32 -0.88 18.92
C GLN A 37 26.68 0.52 18.41
N GLN A 38 26.57 0.76 17.10
CA GLN A 38 26.75 2.06 16.48
C GLN A 38 25.64 2.32 15.47
N HIS A 39 25.07 3.53 15.52
CA HIS A 39 24.07 4.00 14.58
C HIS A 39 24.67 5.05 13.64
N ASN A 40 24.38 4.95 12.35
CA ASN A 40 24.66 6.03 11.40
C ASN A 40 23.58 7.13 11.48
N GLU A 41 23.86 8.30 10.91
CA GLU A 41 22.94 9.45 10.92
C GLU A 41 21.55 9.10 10.38
N ARG A 42 21.48 8.35 9.28
CA ARG A 42 20.20 7.92 8.69
C ARG A 42 19.37 7.09 9.67
N GLN A 43 20.00 6.18 10.42
CA GLN A 43 19.33 5.38 11.44
C GLN A 43 18.82 6.24 12.59
N ILE A 44 19.59 7.23 13.02
CA ILE A 44 19.17 8.19 14.06
C ILE A 44 17.95 8.99 13.60
N GLU A 45 17.98 9.53 12.38
CA GLU A 45 16.84 10.26 11.80
C GLU A 45 15.61 9.37 11.65
N MET A 46 15.79 8.11 11.24
CA MET A 46 14.67 7.16 11.16
C MET A 46 14.08 6.83 12.53
N GLN A 47 14.90 6.68 13.58
CA GLN A 47 14.42 6.49 14.95
C GLN A 47 13.68 7.72 15.48
N ARG A 48 14.14 8.94 15.14
CA ARG A 48 13.43 10.19 15.47
C ARG A 48 12.08 10.25 14.77
N ALA A 49 12.04 9.95 13.47
CA ALA A 49 10.79 9.91 12.71
C ALA A 49 9.80 8.87 13.26
N GLN A 50 10.29 7.67 13.60
CA GLN A 50 9.50 6.63 14.29
C GLN A 50 8.89 7.14 15.59
N LYS A 51 9.70 7.80 16.43
CA LYS A 51 9.24 8.36 17.71
C LYS A 51 8.23 9.49 17.53
N ILE A 52 8.37 10.32 16.51
CA ILE A 52 7.42 11.40 16.23
C ILE A 52 6.09 10.81 15.73
N ILE A 53 6.13 9.86 14.81
CA ILE A 53 4.91 9.25 14.25
C ILE A 53 4.16 8.40 15.28
N SER A 54 4.88 7.74 16.21
CA SER A 54 4.23 6.99 17.29
C SER A 54 3.46 7.87 18.29
N GLN A 55 3.64 9.20 18.25
CA GLN A 55 2.86 10.17 19.03
C GLN A 55 1.54 10.55 18.34
N SER A 56 1.20 9.93 17.21
CA SER A 56 -0.13 10.05 16.60
C SER A 56 -1.21 9.62 17.60
N ASN A 57 -2.17 10.48 17.86
CA ASN A 57 -3.20 10.27 18.89
C ASN A 57 -4.44 9.52 18.37
N CYS A 58 -4.57 9.35 17.06
CA CYS A 58 -5.72 8.72 16.42
C CYS A 58 -5.28 7.96 15.18
N VAL A 59 -5.77 6.72 15.04
CA VAL A 59 -5.61 5.89 13.84
C VAL A 59 -6.99 5.40 13.43
N VAL A 60 -7.36 5.70 12.19
CA VAL A 60 -8.64 5.26 11.60
C VAL A 60 -8.34 4.28 10.47
N LYS A 61 -8.91 3.07 10.56
CA LYS A 61 -8.83 2.06 9.50
C LYS A 61 -10.14 2.06 8.72
N LEU A 62 -10.08 2.42 7.44
CA LEU A 62 -11.20 2.25 6.52
C LEU A 62 -11.34 0.75 6.19
N ASN A 63 -12.55 0.21 6.33
CA ASN A 63 -12.85 -1.22 6.16
C ASN A 63 -13.79 -1.53 4.99
N GLN A 64 -14.37 -0.51 4.37
CA GLN A 64 -15.26 -0.67 3.23
C GLN A 64 -14.51 -0.37 1.92
N GLN A 65 -14.47 -1.36 1.02
CA GLN A 65 -13.91 -1.21 -0.32
C GLN A 65 -15.00 -0.66 -1.25
N MET A 66 -14.72 0.47 -1.91
CA MET A 66 -15.70 1.20 -2.73
C MET A 66 -15.41 1.16 -4.24
N TRP A 67 -14.28 0.57 -4.65
CA TRP A 67 -13.78 0.65 -6.03
C TRP A 67 -14.35 -0.44 -6.94
N THR A 68 -14.49 -1.67 -6.44
CA THR A 68 -15.01 -2.80 -7.24
C THR A 68 -16.33 -3.30 -6.68
N LYS A 69 -17.28 -3.59 -7.57
CA LYS A 69 -18.54 -4.26 -7.25
C LYS A 69 -18.47 -5.77 -7.46
N ASP A 70 -17.42 -6.27 -8.12
CA ASP A 70 -17.19 -7.69 -8.33
C ASP A 70 -16.67 -8.33 -7.04
N ALA A 71 -17.53 -9.12 -6.40
CA ALA A 71 -17.23 -9.82 -5.14
C ALA A 71 -16.06 -10.82 -5.28
N ARG A 72 -15.96 -11.50 -6.43
CA ARG A 72 -14.89 -12.49 -6.68
C ARG A 72 -13.54 -11.79 -6.84
N TYR A 73 -13.53 -10.64 -7.53
CA TYR A 73 -12.32 -9.83 -7.65
C TYR A 73 -11.93 -9.19 -6.32
N LEU A 74 -12.90 -8.72 -5.53
CA LEU A 74 -12.65 -8.19 -4.19
C LEU A 74 -11.99 -9.23 -3.29
N GLU A 75 -12.53 -10.45 -3.24
CA GLU A 75 -11.95 -11.53 -2.45
C GLU A 75 -10.50 -11.84 -2.86
N LEU A 76 -10.23 -11.87 -4.17
CA LEU A 76 -8.88 -12.03 -4.69
C LEU A 76 -7.96 -10.92 -4.18
N LEU A 77 -8.35 -9.65 -4.27
CA LEU A 77 -7.53 -8.51 -3.83
C LEU A 77 -7.29 -8.53 -2.32
N THR A 78 -8.30 -8.92 -1.52
CA THR A 78 -8.16 -9.08 -0.07
C THR A 78 -7.14 -10.17 0.28
N ARG A 79 -7.19 -11.33 -0.40
CA ARG A 79 -6.19 -12.40 -0.20
C ARG A 79 -4.80 -11.96 -0.64
N LEU A 80 -4.69 -11.27 -1.77
CA LEU A 80 -3.42 -10.76 -2.30
C LEU A 80 -2.74 -9.80 -1.30
N ARG A 81 -3.52 -8.88 -0.73
CA ARG A 81 -3.07 -7.93 0.30
C ARG A 81 -2.43 -8.64 1.50
N ASP A 82 -3.00 -9.76 1.93
CA ASP A 82 -2.54 -10.53 3.08
C ASP A 82 -1.45 -11.57 2.73
N GLY A 83 -1.03 -11.65 1.46
CA GLY A 83 -0.09 -12.69 1.00
C GLY A 83 -0.69 -14.10 0.98
N LYS A 84 -2.02 -14.24 0.92
CA LYS A 84 -2.79 -15.49 0.96
C LYS A 84 -3.38 -15.89 -0.40
N SER A 85 -2.72 -15.51 -1.48
CA SER A 85 -3.19 -15.82 -2.84
C SER A 85 -3.22 -17.33 -3.09
N THR A 86 -4.25 -17.80 -3.80
CA THR A 86 -4.41 -19.21 -4.18
C THR A 86 -4.14 -19.44 -5.68
N ALA A 87 -4.09 -20.69 -6.12
CA ALA A 87 -3.95 -21.04 -7.54
C ALA A 87 -5.14 -20.53 -8.37
N GLU A 88 -6.35 -20.57 -7.81
CA GLU A 88 -7.57 -20.07 -8.45
C GLU A 88 -7.54 -18.55 -8.62
N ASN A 89 -6.95 -17.83 -7.66
CA ASN A 89 -6.74 -16.38 -7.79
C ASN A 89 -5.80 -16.07 -8.97
N TYR A 90 -4.71 -16.82 -9.09
CA TYR A 90 -3.77 -16.68 -10.22
C TYR A 90 -4.46 -16.97 -11.55
N GLN A 91 -5.19 -18.09 -11.64
CA GLN A 91 -5.95 -18.44 -12.85
C GLN A 91 -6.97 -17.36 -13.22
N LEU A 92 -7.64 -16.76 -12.22
CA LEU A 92 -8.56 -15.64 -12.43
C LEU A 92 -7.83 -14.43 -13.02
N LEU A 93 -6.61 -14.10 -12.58
CA LEU A 93 -5.82 -13.03 -13.21
C LEU A 93 -5.42 -13.38 -14.65
N CYS A 94 -5.10 -14.64 -14.94
CA CYS A 94 -4.75 -15.08 -16.30
C CYS A 94 -5.90 -14.90 -17.31
N THR A 95 -7.17 -14.90 -16.88
CA THR A 95 -8.30 -14.61 -17.78
C THR A 95 -8.37 -13.15 -18.23
N ARG A 96 -7.55 -12.26 -17.66
CA ARG A 96 -7.51 -10.82 -17.95
C ARG A 96 -6.32 -10.43 -18.83
N VAL A 97 -5.61 -11.40 -19.38
CA VAL A 97 -4.53 -11.18 -20.34
C VAL A 97 -5.12 -11.08 -21.75
N ILE A 98 -5.12 -9.89 -22.31
CA ILE A 98 -5.56 -9.64 -23.69
C ILE A 98 -4.58 -10.33 -24.65
N GLY A 99 -5.11 -11.06 -25.63
CA GLY A 99 -4.32 -11.86 -26.57
C GLY A 99 -4.07 -13.31 -26.13
N ALA A 100 -4.63 -13.76 -25.00
CA ALA A 100 -4.66 -15.17 -24.66
C ALA A 100 -5.48 -15.98 -25.71
N PRO A 101 -5.14 -17.25 -26.00
CA PRO A 101 -5.77 -18.02 -27.08
C PRO A 101 -7.31 -18.13 -27.00
N ASN A 102 -7.86 -17.98 -25.80
CA ASN A 102 -9.28 -18.17 -25.51
C ASN A 102 -10.02 -16.85 -25.21
N LEU A 103 -9.39 -15.70 -25.48
CA LEU A 103 -9.96 -14.38 -25.19
C LEU A 103 -10.08 -13.58 -26.49
N GLU A 104 -11.21 -13.76 -27.20
CA GLU A 104 -11.57 -12.98 -28.39
C GLU A 104 -12.04 -11.56 -27.99
N ILE A 105 -11.11 -10.73 -27.50
CA ILE A 105 -11.37 -9.32 -27.24
C ILE A 105 -10.54 -8.49 -28.20
N SER A 106 -11.21 -7.67 -29.01
CA SER A 106 -10.59 -6.68 -29.89
C SER A 106 -10.36 -5.39 -29.13
N LEU A 107 -9.12 -4.88 -29.13
CA LEU A 107 -8.79 -3.55 -28.58
C LEU A 107 -9.41 -2.41 -29.41
N GLN A 108 -9.89 -2.71 -30.61
CA GLN A 108 -10.57 -1.78 -31.50
C GLN A 108 -12.08 -1.65 -31.19
N GLN A 109 -12.58 -2.41 -30.22
CA GLN A 109 -13.97 -2.36 -29.77
C GLN A 109 -14.08 -1.71 -28.38
N GLU A 110 -15.26 -1.18 -28.07
CA GLU A 110 -15.60 -0.63 -26.75
C GLU A 110 -15.42 -1.68 -25.65
N PRO A 111 -14.91 -1.31 -24.45
CA PRO A 111 -14.53 0.05 -24.00
C PRO A 111 -13.09 0.47 -24.35
N TRP A 112 -12.34 -0.39 -25.05
CA TRP A 112 -10.89 -0.22 -25.25
C TRP A 112 -10.54 0.78 -26.36
N ASN A 113 -11.42 0.95 -27.34
CA ASN A 113 -11.27 1.92 -28.44
C ASN A 113 -11.39 3.40 -28.02
N LYS A 114 -11.75 3.69 -26.76
CA LYS A 114 -11.88 5.05 -26.21
C LYS A 114 -10.61 5.59 -25.54
N VAL A 115 -9.58 4.75 -25.40
CA VAL A 115 -8.38 5.07 -24.60
C VAL A 115 -7.19 5.48 -25.48
N CYS A 116 -7.42 5.78 -26.76
CA CYS A 116 -6.42 6.29 -27.70
C CYS A 116 -6.84 7.64 -28.27
#